data_AF-A0A7X0FTD7-F1
#
_entry.id   AF-A0A7X0FTD7-F1
#
_cell.length_a   1.000
_cell.length_b   1.000
_cell.length_c   1.000
_cell.angle_alpha   90.00
_cell.angle_beta   90.00
_cell.angle_gamma   90.00
#
_symmetry.space_group_name_H-M   'P 1'
#
loop_
_entity.id
_entity.type
_entity.pdbx_description
1 polymer ?
#
loop_
_entity_poly.entity_id
_entity_poly.type
_entity_poly.pdbx_seq_one_letter_code
_entity_poly.pdbx_strand_id
1 'polypeptide(L)'
;MTTNPQAGRTSALDELRAAYHEQLTRLAAERDAARRQARRAQAQADVARADLASLRSRVGELLNAAARHLPDLPPVEGPDAPELPAAQQARALPAAPADPDPEPPAQNGEKPADRAARAA
;
A
#
# COMPACT_ATOMS: atom_id res chain seq x y z
N MET A 1 -28.74 -43.08 -31.30
CA MET A 1 -28.51 -41.72 -30.80
C MET A 1 -27.46 -41.05 -31.66
N THR A 2 -27.86 -40.09 -32.50
CA THR A 2 -26.94 -39.34 -33.36
C THR A 2 -26.51 -38.07 -32.62
N THR A 3 -25.29 -38.05 -32.08
CA THR A 3 -24.69 -36.84 -31.53
C THR A 3 -24.36 -35.91 -32.69
N ASN A 4 -25.08 -34.79 -32.81
CA ASN A 4 -24.90 -33.84 -33.90
C ASN A 4 -23.62 -33.02 -33.65
N PRO A 5 -22.53 -33.23 -34.42
CA PRO A 5 -21.24 -32.60 -34.17
C PRO A 5 -21.28 -31.07 -34.29
N GLN A 6 -22.27 -30.52 -35.01
CA GLN A 6 -22.46 -29.08 -35.15
C GLN A 6 -22.91 -28.41 -33.85
N ALA A 7 -23.72 -29.11 -33.03
CA ALA A 7 -24.15 -28.60 -31.73
C ALA A 7 -22.99 -28.54 -30.71
N GLY A 8 -22.04 -29.48 -30.80
CA GLY A 8 -20.82 -29.48 -29.97
C GLY A 8 -19.81 -28.39 -30.36
N ARG A 9 -19.79 -27.97 -31.64
CA ARG A 9 -18.93 -26.85 -32.08
C ARG A 9 -19.43 -25.50 -31.59
N THR A 10 -20.74 -25.29 -31.58
CA THR A 10 -21.34 -24.05 -31.05
C THR A 10 -21.12 -23.94 -29.55
N SER A 11 -21.28 -25.03 -28.79
CA SER A 11 -21.03 -25.00 -27.34
C SER A 11 -19.57 -24.72 -27.00
N ALA A 12 -18.61 -25.30 -27.73
CA ALA A 12 -17.19 -25.02 -27.53
C ALA A 12 -16.80 -23.56 -27.81
N LEU A 13 -17.44 -22.92 -28.82
CA LEU A 13 -17.22 -21.50 -29.09
C LEU A 13 -17.84 -20.61 -28.01
N ASP A 14 -18.99 -20.98 -27.47
CA ASP A 14 -19.64 -20.24 -26.40
C ASP A 14 -18.86 -20.37 -25.07
N GLU A 15 -18.28 -21.54 -24.78
CA GLU A 15 -17.35 -21.73 -23.66
C GLU A 15 -16.10 -20.85 -23.80
N LEU A 16 -15.50 -20.78 -24.99
CA LEU A 16 -14.34 -19.92 -25.23
C LEU A 16 -14.69 -18.43 -25.07
N ARG A 17 -15.87 -18.02 -25.57
CA ARG A 17 -16.38 -16.65 -25.38
C ARG A 17 -16.60 -16.34 -23.92
N ALA A 18 -17.22 -17.26 -23.17
CA ALA A 18 -17.45 -17.11 -21.74
C ALA A 18 -16.12 -16.96 -20.98
N ALA A 19 -15.14 -17.84 -21.24
CA ALA A 19 -13.82 -17.78 -20.62
C ALA A 19 -13.10 -16.45 -20.93
N TYR A 20 -13.19 -15.96 -22.16
CA TYR A 20 -12.59 -14.67 -22.52
C TYR A 20 -13.31 -13.50 -21.84
N HIS A 21 -14.64 -13.54 -21.77
CA HIS A 21 -15.41 -12.54 -21.03
C HIS A 21 -15.04 -12.52 -19.55
N GLU A 22 -14.87 -13.67 -18.90
CA GLU A 22 -14.39 -13.77 -17.52
C GLU A 22 -12.97 -13.20 -17.35
N GLN A 23 -12.08 -13.44 -18.31
CA GLN A 23 -10.75 -12.84 -18.29
C GLN A 23 -10.80 -11.31 -18.41
N LEU A 24 -11.65 -10.78 -19.29
CA LEU A 24 -11.82 -9.33 -19.45
C LEU A 24 -12.44 -8.68 -18.21
N THR A 25 -13.42 -9.33 -17.59
CA THR A 25 -14.03 -8.80 -16.35
C THR A 25 -13.04 -8.81 -15.20
N ARG A 26 -12.24 -9.88 -15.06
CA ARG A 26 -11.15 -9.95 -14.08
C ARG A 26 -10.13 -8.82 -14.29
N LEU A 27 -9.66 -8.62 -15.52
CA LEU A 27 -8.69 -7.56 -15.82
C LEU A 27 -9.24 -6.16 -15.54
N ALA A 28 -10.52 -5.93 -15.85
CA ALA A 28 -11.18 -4.66 -15.55
C ALA A 28 -11.26 -4.42 -14.02
N ALA A 29 -11.60 -5.46 -13.25
CA ALA A 29 -11.64 -5.38 -11.79
C ALA A 29 -10.26 -5.10 -11.17
N GLU A 30 -9.21 -5.76 -11.67
CA GLU A 30 -7.83 -5.54 -11.25
C GLU A 30 -7.37 -4.11 -11.55
N ARG A 31 -7.64 -3.61 -12.77
CA ARG A 31 -7.34 -2.22 -13.14
C ARG A 31 -8.05 -1.23 -12.23
N ASP A 32 -9.32 -1.45 -11.93
CA ASP A 32 -10.09 -0.53 -11.12
C ASP A 32 -9.65 -0.57 -9.64
N ALA A 33 -9.22 -1.73 -9.15
CA ALA A 33 -8.56 -1.85 -7.85
C ALA A 33 -7.24 -1.06 -7.80
N ALA A 34 -6.38 -1.22 -8.82
CA ALA A 34 -5.13 -0.47 -8.94
C ALA A 34 -5.36 1.05 -9.00
N ARG A 35 -6.38 1.50 -9.74
CA ARG A 35 -6.77 2.92 -9.79
C ARG A 35 -7.21 3.46 -8.43
N ARG A 36 -7.99 2.68 -7.66
CA ARG A 36 -8.39 3.07 -6.30
C ARG A 36 -7.17 3.16 -5.38
N GLN A 37 -6.24 2.22 -5.48
CA GLN A 37 -4.99 2.24 -4.71
C GLN A 37 -4.14 3.46 -5.06
N ALA A 38 -3.97 3.77 -6.35
CA ALA A 38 -3.22 4.95 -6.79
C ALA A 38 -3.81 6.25 -6.25
N ARG A 39 -5.15 6.41 -6.27
CA ARG A 39 -5.82 7.59 -5.69
C ARG A 39 -5.60 7.70 -4.19
N ARG A 40 -5.64 6.59 -3.45
CA ARG A 40 -5.36 6.57 -2.00
C ARG A 40 -3.92 6.98 -1.71
N ALA A 41 -2.96 6.42 -2.45
CA ALA A 41 -1.55 6.76 -2.31
C ALA A 41 -1.28 8.23 -2.62
N GLN A 42 -1.91 8.79 -3.66
CA GLN A 42 -1.80 10.21 -3.98
C GLN A 42 -2.35 11.09 -2.86
N ALA A 43 -3.55 10.79 -2.34
CA ALA A 43 -4.12 11.52 -1.21
C ALA A 43 -3.20 11.49 0.02
N GLN A 44 -2.59 10.35 0.31
CA GLN A 44 -1.59 10.22 1.39
C GLN A 44 -0.34 11.07 1.15
N ALA A 45 0.17 11.09 -0.09
CA ALA A 45 1.31 11.91 -0.46
C ALA A 45 1.01 13.41 -0.32
N ASP A 46 -0.20 13.85 -0.67
CA ASP A 46 -0.61 15.24 -0.53
C ASP A 46 -0.75 15.67 0.95
N VAL A 47 -1.29 14.79 1.81
CA VAL A 47 -1.29 15.01 3.26
C VAL A 47 0.14 15.11 3.81
N ALA A 48 1.03 14.16 3.45
CA ALA A 48 2.42 14.19 3.89
C ALA A 48 3.16 15.46 3.45
N ARG A 49 2.89 15.97 2.24
CA ARG A 49 3.43 17.25 1.76
C ARG A 49 2.95 18.44 2.60
N ALA A 50 1.66 18.46 2.97
CA ALA A 50 1.11 19.50 3.83
C ALA A 50 1.72 19.44 5.24
N ASP A 51 1.90 18.24 5.80
CA ASP A 51 2.53 18.05 7.10
C ASP A 51 3.99 18.52 7.11
N LEU A 52 4.75 18.20 6.06
CA LEU A 52 6.13 18.69 5.89
C LEU A 52 6.19 20.23 5.79
N ALA A 53 5.25 20.86 5.07
CA ALA A 53 5.17 22.31 4.99
C ALA A 53 4.85 22.95 6.35
N SER A 54 3.90 22.38 7.09
CA SER A 54 3.56 22.79 8.46
C SER A 54 4.76 22.66 9.41
N LEU A 55 5.45 21.52 9.37
CA LEU A 55 6.66 21.29 10.17
C LEU A 55 7.76 22.30 9.84
N ARG A 56 7.99 22.57 8.55
CA ARG A 56 8.96 23.57 8.11
C ARG A 56 8.61 24.97 8.62
N SER A 57 7.33 25.36 8.61
CA SER A 57 6.88 26.64 9.18
C SER A 57 7.15 26.70 10.68
N ARG A 58 6.75 25.67 11.43
CA ARG A 58 6.96 25.59 12.88
C ARG A 58 8.44 25.64 13.26
N VAL A 59 9.30 24.95 12.51
CA VAL A 59 10.76 25.01 12.70
C VAL A 59 11.27 26.43 12.43
N GLY A 60 10.84 27.08 11.35
CA GLY A 60 11.19 28.47 11.07
C GLY A 60 10.75 29.43 12.17
N GLU A 61 9.54 29.26 12.72
CA GLU A 61 9.03 30.04 13.85
C GLU A 61 9.87 29.82 15.11
N LEU A 62 10.23 28.57 15.42
CA LEU A 62 11.08 28.21 16.56
C LEU A 62 12.48 28.82 16.43
N LEU A 63 13.10 28.73 15.25
CA LEU A 63 14.41 29.33 14.99
C LEU A 63 14.37 30.85 15.11
N ASN A 64 13.33 31.49 14.58
CA ASN A 64 13.12 32.93 14.72
C ASN A 64 12.91 33.35 16.19
N ALA A 65 12.14 32.57 16.97
CA ALA A 65 11.96 32.81 18.40
C ALA A 65 13.28 32.64 19.16
N ALA A 66 14.04 31.58 18.87
CA ALA A 66 15.35 31.34 19.47
C ALA A 66 16.34 32.48 19.18
N ALA A 67 16.40 32.95 17.93
CA ALA A 67 17.26 34.07 17.53
C ALA A 67 16.93 35.36 18.29
N ARG A 68 15.65 35.62 18.59
CA ARG A 68 15.24 36.78 19.40
C ARG A 68 15.63 36.66 20.86
N HIS A 69 15.67 35.45 21.40
CA HIS A 69 15.99 35.18 22.80
C HIS A 69 17.47 34.91 23.05
N LEU A 70 18.28 34.69 22.01
CA LEU A 70 19.71 34.40 22.12
C LEU A 70 20.50 35.20 21.06
N PRO A 71 20.79 36.48 21.34
CA PRO A 71 21.33 37.43 20.36
C PRO A 71 22.76 37.15 19.87
N ASP A 72 23.43 36.12 20.39
CA ASP A 72 24.78 35.66 19.97
C ASP A 72 24.77 34.33 19.19
N LEU A 73 23.61 33.84 18.72
CA LEU A 73 23.61 32.66 17.85
C LEU A 73 24.08 33.01 16.44
N PRO A 74 25.03 32.25 15.85
CA PRO A 74 25.33 32.39 14.43
C PRO A 74 24.05 32.15 13.62
N PRO A 75 23.80 32.95 12.56
CA PRO A 75 22.61 32.79 11.73
C PRO A 75 22.60 31.37 11.15
N VAL A 76 21.55 30.62 11.46
CA VAL A 76 21.31 29.30 10.86
C VAL A 76 20.88 29.55 9.42
N GLU A 77 21.72 29.16 8.47
CA GLU A 77 21.32 29.01 7.07
C GLU A 77 20.09 28.09 7.04
N GLY A 78 18.96 28.64 6.58
CA GLY A 78 17.70 27.90 6.48
C GLY A 78 17.90 26.65 5.63
N PRO A 79 17.07 25.61 5.80
CA PRO A 79 17.30 24.32 5.16
C PRO A 79 17.48 24.52 3.66
N ASP A 80 18.71 24.26 3.21
CA ASP A 80 19.07 24.25 1.80
C ASP A 80 18.02 23.45 1.05
N ALA A 81 17.59 24.01 -0.07
CA ALA A 81 16.81 23.28 -1.04
C ALA A 81 17.49 21.92 -1.27
N PRO A 82 16.74 20.81 -1.34
CA PRO A 82 17.38 19.53 -1.62
C PRO A 82 17.96 19.60 -3.03
N GLU A 83 19.28 19.78 -3.12
CA GLU A 83 20.04 19.35 -4.30
C GLU A 83 19.92 17.83 -4.34
N LEU A 84 18.86 17.35 -4.98
CA LEU A 84 18.78 15.97 -5.43
C LEU A 84 19.83 15.80 -6.52
N PRO A 85 20.88 14.98 -6.36
CA PRO A 85 21.58 14.45 -7.50
C PRO A 85 20.60 13.52 -8.23
N ALA A 86 19.87 14.09 -9.19
CA ALA A 86 19.09 13.33 -10.13
C ALA A 86 20.04 12.45 -10.96
N ALA A 87 19.80 11.14 -10.90
CA ALA A 87 20.28 10.15 -11.85
C ALA A 87 21.79 9.84 -11.85
N GLN A 88 22.24 9.03 -10.90
CA GLN A 88 23.22 7.96 -11.16
C GLN A 88 23.31 7.04 -9.95
N GLN A 89 23.36 5.71 -10.18
CA GLN A 89 23.59 4.64 -9.20
C GLN A 89 22.36 4.05 -8.48
N ALA A 90 21.47 3.42 -9.25
CA ALA A 90 20.80 2.21 -8.77
C ALA A 90 20.35 1.36 -9.97
N ARG A 91 21.31 0.86 -10.75
CA ARG A 91 21.10 -0.29 -11.62
C ARG A 91 22.00 -1.42 -11.12
N ALA A 92 21.47 -2.26 -10.23
CA ALA A 92 21.95 -3.61 -9.98
C ALA A 92 20.88 -4.46 -9.26
N LEU A 93 20.18 -5.26 -10.07
CA LEU A 93 19.56 -6.58 -9.83
C LEU A 93 18.31 -6.75 -8.91
N PRO A 94 17.42 -7.71 -9.28
CA PRO A 94 16.14 -7.93 -8.62
C PRO A 94 16.28 -8.75 -7.33
N ALA A 95 15.59 -8.33 -6.27
CA ALA A 95 15.33 -9.18 -5.12
C ALA A 95 14.18 -10.14 -5.47
N ALA A 96 14.43 -11.44 -5.36
CA ALA A 96 13.42 -12.49 -5.46
C ALA A 96 12.33 -12.30 -4.39
N PRO A 97 11.08 -12.72 -4.64
CA PRO A 97 10.03 -12.68 -3.63
C PRO A 97 10.35 -13.71 -2.54
N ALA A 98 10.55 -13.23 -1.31
CA ALA A 98 10.47 -14.07 -0.12
C ALA A 98 9.03 -13.97 0.39
N ASP A 99 8.21 -14.98 0.05
CA ASP A 99 6.97 -15.25 0.76
C ASP A 99 7.29 -15.60 2.21
N PRO A 100 6.62 -15.02 3.22
CA PRO A 100 6.40 -15.70 4.47
C PRO A 100 5.04 -16.38 4.42
N ASP A 101 5.04 -17.71 4.26
CA ASP A 101 3.89 -18.54 4.62
C ASP A 101 3.61 -18.38 6.14
N PRO A 102 2.34 -18.45 6.57
CA PRO A 102 1.92 -18.12 7.92
C PRO A 102 2.21 -19.26 8.91
N GLU A 103 2.97 -18.99 9.96
CA GLU A 103 3.02 -19.89 11.12
C GLU A 103 1.66 -19.89 11.86
N PRO A 104 1.10 -21.07 12.19
CA PRO A 104 -0.14 -21.17 12.96
C PRO A 104 0.15 -20.83 14.43
N PRO A 105 -0.79 -20.18 15.16
CA PRO A 105 -0.58 -19.95 16.58
C PRO A 105 -0.57 -21.28 17.34
N ALA A 106 0.54 -21.54 18.04
CA ALA A 106 0.70 -22.62 19.00
C ALA A 106 -0.39 -22.54 20.07
N GLN A 107 -1.14 -23.63 20.20
CA GLN A 107 -1.99 -23.90 21.35
C GLN A 107 -1.11 -24.14 22.57
N ASN A 108 -0.98 -23.13 23.44
CA ASN A 108 -0.57 -23.36 24.82
C ASN A 108 -1.84 -23.59 25.65
N GLY A 109 -2.07 -24.85 25.99
CA GLY A 109 -3.06 -25.22 26.98
C GLY A 109 -2.56 -24.86 28.37
N GLU A 110 -3.32 -24.01 29.07
CA GLU A 110 -3.39 -24.02 30.52
C GLU A 110 -4.87 -24.04 30.92
N LYS A 111 -5.35 -25.23 31.28
CA LYS A 111 -6.41 -25.39 32.28
C LYS A 111 -5.69 -25.50 33.63
N PRO A 112 -6.21 -24.92 34.72
CA PRO A 112 -7.25 -25.65 35.44
C PRO A 112 -8.38 -24.83 36.08
N ALA A 113 -9.54 -25.50 36.10
CA ALA A 113 -10.54 -25.61 37.17
C ALA A 113 -11.35 -24.39 37.69
N ASP A 114 -12.67 -24.61 37.61
CA ASP A 114 -13.72 -24.22 38.55
C ASP A 114 -14.00 -22.73 38.84
N ARG A 115 -15.21 -22.26 38.49
CA ARG A 115 -16.36 -22.22 39.43
C ARG A 115 -17.53 -21.36 38.88
N ALA A 116 -18.66 -22.04 38.67
CA ALA A 116 -20.06 -21.59 38.89
C ALA A 116 -20.58 -20.23 38.34
N ALA A 117 -21.59 -20.31 37.47
CA ALA A 117 -22.96 -19.76 37.65
C ALA A 117 -23.70 -19.81 36.30
N ARG A 118 -24.55 -20.82 36.05
CA ARG A 118 -26.02 -20.78 36.21
C ARG A 118 -26.71 -19.60 35.51
N ALA A 119 -27.37 -19.96 34.41
CA ALA A 119 -28.69 -19.52 33.94
C ALA A 119 -29.26 -18.20 34.49
N ALA A 120 -29.60 -17.30 33.57
CA ALA A 120 -30.78 -16.43 33.63
C ALA A 120 -31.36 -16.32 32.22
#